data_AF-A0A8T4TR51-F1
#
_entry.id   AF-A0A8T4TR51-F1
#
_cell.length_a   1.000
_cell.length_b   1.000
_cell.length_c   1.000
_cell.angle_alpha   90.00
_cell.angle_beta   90.00
_cell.angle_gamma   90.00
#
_symmetry.space_group_name_H-M   'P 1'
#
loop_
_entity.id
_entity.type
_entity.pdbx_description
1 polymer ?
#
loop_
_entity_poly.entity_id
_entity_poly.type
_entity_poly.pdbx_seq_one_letter_code
_entity_poly.pdbx_strand_id
1 'polypeptide(L)'
;MVHRIEDKTKEIEQYLDELLTIVPDSLDIYKNDIKIKAACERYFEKIIESIVNLTFLIIKDKNLKIPEEDKEAFDILYKEGIIKKKLADRLKEAKGMRNILAHEYGKVDDEIVFNSITFELENDIKEFLKEIKT
;
A
#
# COMPACT_ATOMS: atom_id res chain seq x y z
N MET A 1 6.11 6.87 20.30
CA MET A 1 6.07 6.60 18.85
C MET A 1 5.60 5.19 18.58
N VAL A 2 6.06 4.20 19.35
CA VAL A 2 5.51 2.82 19.39
C VAL A 2 3.98 2.73 19.30
N HIS A 3 3.22 3.42 20.18
CA HIS A 3 1.75 3.37 20.12
C HIS A 3 1.17 3.84 18.77
N ARG A 4 1.79 4.84 18.12
CA ARG A 4 1.36 5.32 16.79
C ARG A 4 1.65 4.32 15.66
N ILE A 5 2.72 3.55 15.79
CA ILE A 5 3.08 2.47 14.84
C ILE A 5 2.07 1.32 14.96
N GLU A 6 1.72 0.94 16.19
CA GLU A 6 0.70 -0.07 16.46
C GLU A 6 -0.68 0.35 15.96
N ASP A 7 -1.11 1.57 16.25
CA ASP A 7 -2.40 2.10 15.78
C ASP A 7 -2.47 2.13 14.26
N LYS A 8 -1.39 2.57 13.60
CA LYS A 8 -1.32 2.61 12.13
C LYS A 8 -1.29 1.21 11.51
N THR A 9 -0.64 0.24 12.17
CA THR A 9 -0.66 -1.16 11.75
C THR A 9 -2.07 -1.74 11.77
N LYS A 10 -2.81 -1.51 12.87
CA LYS A 10 -4.22 -1.95 13.00
C LYS A 10 -5.13 -1.31 11.97
N GLU A 11 -4.92 -0.02 11.68
CA GLU A 11 -5.69 0.68 10.64
C GLU A 11 -5.47 0.06 9.25
N ILE A 12 -4.22 -0.30 8.90
CA ILE A 12 -3.90 -0.99 7.64
C ILE A 12 -4.58 -2.36 7.59
N GLU A 13 -4.49 -3.14 8.66
CA GLU A 13 -5.14 -4.46 8.77
C GLU A 13 -6.66 -4.33 8.58
N GLN A 14 -7.30 -3.35 9.23
CA GLN A 14 -8.73 -3.09 9.08
C GLN A 14 -9.12 -2.71 7.65
N TYR A 15 -8.36 -1.82 6.98
CA TYR A 15 -8.66 -1.45 5.60
C TYR A 15 -8.48 -2.61 4.63
N LEU A 16 -7.49 -3.47 4.88
CA LEU A 16 -7.29 -4.68 4.09
C LEU A 16 -8.47 -5.64 4.27
N ASP A 17 -8.90 -5.89 5.50
CA ASP A 17 -10.07 -6.74 5.78
C ASP A 17 -11.34 -6.17 5.10
N GLU A 18 -11.59 -4.87 5.20
CA GLU A 18 -12.72 -4.20 4.54
C GLU A 18 -12.64 -4.33 3.02
N LEU A 19 -11.47 -4.12 2.42
CA LEU A 19 -11.25 -4.29 0.98
C LEU A 19 -11.57 -5.72 0.53
N LEU A 20 -11.09 -6.73 1.26
CA LEU A 20 -11.31 -8.15 0.91
C LEU A 20 -12.79 -8.55 0.95
N THR A 21 -13.65 -7.82 1.68
CA THR A 21 -15.11 -8.03 1.63
C THR A 21 -15.80 -7.42 0.40
N ILE A 22 -15.12 -6.54 -0.32
CA ILE A 22 -15.66 -5.75 -1.43
C ILE A 22 -15.14 -6.23 -2.79
N VAL A 23 -13.87 -6.68 -2.84
CA VAL A 23 -13.23 -7.14 -4.08
C VAL A 23 -14.08 -8.24 -4.72
N PRO A 24 -14.50 -8.06 -5.99
CA PRO A 24 -15.34 -9.05 -6.66
C PRO A 24 -14.51 -10.21 -7.21
N ASP A 25 -15.17 -11.34 -7.48
CA ASP A 25 -14.52 -12.55 -8.01
C ASP A 25 -14.02 -12.43 -9.45
N SER A 26 -14.33 -11.34 -10.17
CA SER A 26 -13.94 -11.18 -11.57
C SER A 26 -13.71 -9.74 -11.99
N LEU A 27 -12.82 -9.58 -12.96
CA LEU A 27 -12.53 -8.30 -13.62
C LEU A 27 -13.78 -7.69 -14.26
N ASP A 28 -14.70 -8.50 -14.79
CA ASP A 28 -15.91 -8.00 -15.45
C ASP A 28 -16.83 -7.25 -14.46
N ILE A 29 -17.05 -7.84 -13.27
CA ILE A 29 -17.82 -7.18 -12.20
C ILE A 29 -17.13 -5.90 -11.76
N TYR A 30 -15.81 -5.95 -11.54
CA TYR A 30 -15.01 -4.78 -11.18
C TYR A 30 -15.14 -3.64 -12.21
N LYS A 31 -15.14 -3.95 -13.50
CA LYS A 31 -15.23 -2.93 -14.58
C LYS A 31 -16.63 -2.35 -14.74
N ASN A 32 -17.67 -3.17 -14.56
CA ASN A 32 -19.04 -2.79 -14.90
C ASN A 32 -19.82 -2.21 -13.71
N ASP A 33 -19.41 -2.45 -12.46
CA ASP A 33 -20.01 -1.84 -11.28
C ASP A 33 -19.16 -0.68 -10.76
N ILE A 34 -19.60 0.55 -11.08
CA ILE A 34 -18.91 1.78 -10.69
C ILE A 34 -18.74 1.94 -9.17
N LYS A 35 -19.66 1.39 -8.36
CA LYS A 35 -19.59 1.49 -6.90
C LYS A 35 -18.53 0.54 -6.35
N ILE A 36 -18.51 -0.71 -6.84
CA ILE A 36 -17.50 -1.70 -6.46
C ILE A 36 -16.12 -1.20 -6.86
N LYS A 37 -15.97 -0.72 -8.10
CA LYS A 37 -14.71 -0.15 -8.61
C LYS A 37 -14.20 0.96 -7.71
N ALA A 38 -15.03 1.99 -7.49
CA ALA A 38 -14.66 3.15 -6.70
C ALA A 38 -14.32 2.77 -5.25
N ALA A 39 -15.03 1.80 -4.66
CA ALA A 39 -14.74 1.31 -3.32
C ALA A 39 -13.38 0.59 -3.26
N CYS A 40 -13.11 -0.32 -4.20
CA CYS A 40 -11.84 -1.04 -4.28
C CYS A 40 -10.65 -0.09 -4.44
N GLU A 41 -10.73 0.83 -5.42
CA GLU A 41 -9.70 1.83 -5.67
C GLU A 41 -9.49 2.72 -4.44
N ARG A 42 -10.57 3.15 -3.78
CA ARG A 42 -10.46 3.98 -2.58
C ARG A 42 -9.78 3.27 -1.41
N TYR A 43 -10.08 2.00 -1.19
CA TYR A 43 -9.40 1.23 -0.15
C TYR A 43 -7.94 0.94 -0.50
N PHE A 44 -7.64 0.65 -1.76
CA PHE A 44 -6.26 0.56 -2.24
C PHE A 44 -5.48 1.84 -1.95
N GLU A 45 -6.02 3.01 -2.30
CA GLU A 45 -5.40 4.31 -1.98
C GLU A 45 -5.13 4.47 -0.49
N LYS A 46 -6.13 4.18 0.36
CA LYS A 46 -6.02 4.30 1.82
C LYS A 46 -4.93 3.38 2.38
N ILE A 47 -4.88 2.13 1.94
CA ILE A 47 -3.90 1.15 2.40
C ILE A 47 -2.49 1.62 2.05
N ILE A 48 -2.26 1.99 0.79
CA ILE A 48 -0.93 2.43 0.33
C ILE A 48 -0.50 3.74 1.01
N GLU A 49 -1.43 4.68 1.19
CA GLU A 49 -1.18 5.91 1.95
C GLU A 49 -0.81 5.60 3.42
N SER A 50 -1.52 4.69 4.07
CA SER A 50 -1.21 4.30 5.45
C SER A 50 0.13 3.58 5.57
N ILE A 51 0.53 2.79 4.57
CA ILE A 51 1.86 2.16 4.50
C ILE A 51 2.98 3.20 4.36
N VAL A 52 2.79 4.21 3.51
CA VAL A 52 3.74 5.32 3.39
C VAL A 52 3.86 6.05 4.72
N ASN A 53 2.73 6.39 5.35
CA ASN A 53 2.73 7.03 6.68
C ASN A 53 3.42 6.18 7.76
N LEU A 54 3.20 4.86 7.76
CA LEU A 54 3.87 3.93 8.67
C LEU A 54 5.38 3.89 8.41
N THR A 55 5.80 3.90 7.16
CA THR A 55 7.21 3.99 6.75
C THR A 55 7.86 5.25 7.32
N PHE A 56 7.21 6.41 7.20
CA PHE A 56 7.69 7.66 7.81
C PHE A 56 7.77 7.61 9.33
N LEU A 57 6.79 6.98 10.00
CA LEU A 57 6.82 6.78 11.45
C LEU A 57 8.02 5.93 11.87
N ILE A 58 8.33 4.86 11.13
CA ILE A 58 9.48 3.99 11.40
C ILE A 58 10.80 4.74 11.20
N ILE A 59 10.94 5.47 10.08
CA ILE A 59 12.11 6.32 9.79
C ILE A 59 12.37 7.29 10.94
N LYS A 60 11.32 7.94 11.43
CA LYS A 60 11.40 8.88 12.55
C LYS A 60 11.75 8.19 13.87
N ASP A 61 11.12 7.06 14.18
CA ASP A 61 11.34 6.32 15.43
C ASP A 61 12.78 5.79 15.52
N LYS A 62 13.34 5.32 14.40
CA LYS A 62 14.72 4.84 14.29
C LYS A 62 15.76 5.94 14.01
N ASN A 63 15.33 7.21 13.95
CA ASN A 63 16.20 8.37 13.67
C ASN A 63 17.04 8.22 12.38
N LEU A 64 16.43 7.70 11.32
CA LEU A 64 17.05 7.45 10.02
C LEU A 64 17.10 8.73 9.17
N LYS A 65 17.84 8.69 8.05
CA LYS A 65 17.83 9.78 7.07
C LYS A 65 16.39 10.07 6.64
N ILE A 66 15.99 11.34 6.68
CA ILE A 66 14.68 11.77 6.20
C ILE A 66 14.70 11.73 4.65
N PRO A 67 13.72 11.08 3.99
CA PRO A 67 13.64 11.07 2.53
C PRO A 67 13.30 12.45 1.99
N GLU A 68 13.82 12.76 0.80
CA GLU A 68 13.48 13.99 0.06
C GLU A 68 12.18 13.80 -0.73
N GLU A 69 11.91 12.56 -1.17
CA GLU A 69 10.65 12.16 -1.79
C GLU A 69 10.06 10.92 -1.10
N ASP A 70 8.74 10.84 -1.02
CA ASP A 70 8.03 9.70 -0.42
C ASP A 70 8.45 8.32 -1.00
N LYS A 71 8.85 8.22 -2.28
CA LYS A 71 9.30 6.92 -2.85
C LYS A 71 10.63 6.47 -2.27
N GLU A 72 11.48 7.40 -1.85
CA GLU A 72 12.76 7.10 -1.20
C GLU A 72 12.60 6.50 0.19
N ALA A 73 11.43 6.69 0.81
CA ALA A 73 11.13 6.17 2.15
C ALA A 73 11.30 4.64 2.20
N PHE A 74 10.85 3.92 1.16
CA PHE A 74 11.03 2.47 1.07
C PHE A 74 12.48 2.07 0.80
N ASP A 75 13.23 2.86 0.02
CA ASP A 75 14.66 2.59 -0.21
C ASP A 75 15.49 2.81 1.05
N ILE A 76 15.09 3.72 1.95
CA ILE A 76 15.70 3.88 3.27
C ILE A 76 15.49 2.64 4.12
N LEU A 77 14.25 2.14 4.24
CA LEU A 77 13.99 0.91 5.00
C LEU A 77 14.80 -0.29 4.49
N TYR A 78 14.95 -0.41 3.16
CA TYR A 78 15.80 -1.44 2.56
C TYR A 78 17.28 -1.26 2.93
N LYS A 79 17.83 -0.05 2.80
CA LYS A 79 19.24 0.24 3.10
C LYS A 79 19.59 -0.07 4.55
N GLU A 80 18.65 0.13 5.46
CA GLU A 80 18.79 -0.18 6.89
C GLU A 80 18.47 -1.65 7.22
N GLY A 81 18.18 -2.50 6.23
CA GLY A 81 17.92 -3.92 6.41
C GLY A 81 16.57 -4.23 7.08
N ILE A 82 15.66 -3.26 7.16
CA ILE A 82 14.33 -3.41 7.78
C ILE A 82 13.41 -4.19 6.85
N ILE A 83 13.49 -3.94 5.54
CA ILE A 83 12.73 -4.68 4.53
C ILE A 83 13.61 -5.23 3.42
N LYS A 84 13.16 -6.30 2.76
CA LYS A 84 13.86 -6.82 1.58
C LYS A 84 13.73 -5.88 0.38
N LYS A 85 14.77 -5.84 -0.47
CA LYS A 85 14.77 -5.04 -1.72
C LYS A 85 13.54 -5.30 -2.58
N LYS A 86 13.19 -6.58 -2.78
CA LYS A 86 12.03 -6.98 -3.58
C LYS A 86 10.72 -6.40 -3.04
N LEU A 87 10.55 -6.36 -1.72
CA LEU A 87 9.36 -5.77 -1.11
C LEU A 87 9.37 -4.24 -1.29
N ALA A 88 10.51 -3.59 -1.06
CA ALA A 88 10.65 -2.15 -1.26
C ALA A 88 10.29 -1.73 -2.71
N ASP A 89 10.70 -2.52 -3.71
CA ASP A 89 10.38 -2.23 -5.11
C ASP A 89 8.88 -2.39 -5.41
N ARG A 90 8.22 -3.46 -4.92
CA ARG A 90 6.77 -3.65 -5.09
C ARG A 90 5.95 -2.56 -4.38
N LEU A 91 6.34 -2.15 -3.17
CA LEU A 91 5.68 -1.04 -2.46
C LEU A 91 5.82 0.30 -3.21
N LYS A 92 6.94 0.54 -3.89
CA LYS A 92 7.12 1.71 -4.76
C LYS A 92 6.22 1.65 -6.00
N GLU A 93 6.04 0.47 -6.59
CA GLU A 93 5.12 0.24 -7.71
C GLU A 93 3.66 0.49 -7.29
N ALA A 94 3.23 -0.08 -6.16
CA ALA A 94 1.89 0.15 -5.61
C ALA A 94 1.64 1.63 -5.30
N LYS A 95 2.64 2.33 -4.75
CA LYS A 95 2.59 3.79 -4.59
C LYS A 95 2.47 4.54 -5.92
N GLY A 96 3.18 4.08 -6.95
CA GLY A 96 3.04 4.61 -8.31
C GLY A 96 1.60 4.47 -8.82
N MET A 97 1.01 3.28 -8.66
CA MET A 97 -0.38 3.02 -9.04
C MET A 97 -1.37 3.91 -8.30
N ARG A 98 -1.22 4.07 -6.97
CA ARG A 98 -2.03 5.00 -6.16
C ARG A 98 -1.94 6.43 -6.69
N ASN A 99 -0.76 6.87 -7.11
CA ASN A 99 -0.58 8.22 -7.65
C ASN A 99 -1.31 8.41 -8.98
N ILE A 100 -1.37 7.38 -9.82
CA ILE A 100 -2.08 7.42 -11.09
C ILE A 100 -3.59 7.46 -10.83
N LEU A 101 -4.11 6.59 -9.95
CA LEU A 101 -5.52 6.56 -9.55
C LEU A 101 -5.99 7.92 -8.99
N ALA A 102 -5.22 8.50 -8.07
CA ALA A 102 -5.62 9.71 -7.36
C ALA A 102 -5.58 11.01 -8.19
N HIS A 103 -4.76 11.07 -9.24
CA HIS A 103 -4.56 12.31 -10.01
C HIS A 103 -5.21 12.26 -11.40
N GLU A 104 -5.98 11.22 -11.72
CA GLU A 104 -6.62 11.02 -13.03
C GLU A 104 -5.64 11.17 -14.22
N TYR A 105 -4.34 10.93 -14.02
CA TYR A 105 -3.33 11.03 -15.08
C TYR A 105 -3.50 9.89 -16.08
N GLY A 106 -4.46 10.06 -17.00
CA GLY A 106 -4.77 9.12 -18.07
C GLY A 106 -5.78 8.04 -17.70
N LYS A 107 -6.20 7.27 -18.72
CA LYS A 107 -6.97 6.04 -18.51
C LYS A 107 -6.06 5.03 -17.82
N VAL A 108 -6.38 4.70 -16.57
CA VAL A 108 -5.76 3.57 -15.88
C VAL A 108 -6.31 2.28 -16.49
N ASP A 109 -5.44 1.29 -16.68
CA ASP A 109 -5.87 -0.02 -17.12
C ASP A 109 -6.50 -0.77 -15.95
N ASP A 110 -7.81 -0.97 -16.02
CA ASP A 110 -8.60 -1.68 -15.01
C ASP A 110 -8.07 -3.09 -14.73
N GLU A 111 -7.49 -3.76 -15.73
CA GLU A 111 -6.90 -5.09 -15.55
C GLU A 111 -5.67 -5.03 -14.64
N ILE A 112 -4.82 -4.01 -14.83
CA ILE A 112 -3.62 -3.80 -14.00
C ILE A 112 -4.03 -3.49 -12.55
N VAL A 113 -5.01 -2.61 -12.35
CA VAL A 113 -5.47 -2.23 -11.01
C VAL A 113 -6.11 -3.41 -10.29
N PHE A 114 -7.01 -4.12 -10.98
CA PHE A 114 -7.70 -5.28 -10.42
C PHE A 114 -6.70 -6.38 -10.04
N ASN A 115 -5.71 -6.65 -10.88
CA ASN A 115 -4.67 -7.64 -10.60
C ASN A 115 -3.83 -7.25 -9.37
N SER A 116 -3.43 -5.98 -9.26
CA SER A 116 -2.65 -5.53 -8.10
C SER A 116 -3.44 -5.62 -6.79
N ILE A 117 -4.73 -5.24 -6.82
CA ILE A 117 -5.63 -5.37 -5.68
C ILE A 117 -5.83 -6.83 -5.26
N THR A 118 -6.04 -7.73 -6.23
CA THR A 118 -6.50 -9.11 -5.96
C THR A 118 -5.35 -10.08 -5.65
N PHE A 119 -4.19 -9.91 -6.28
CA PHE A 119 -3.12 -10.92 -6.22
C PHE A 119 -1.86 -10.47 -5.48
N GLU A 120 -1.59 -9.17 -5.47
CA GLU A 120 -0.30 -8.62 -4.98
C GLU A 120 -0.46 -7.98 -3.60
N LEU A 121 -1.46 -7.09 -3.47
CA LEU A 121 -1.60 -6.18 -2.33
C LEU A 121 -1.59 -6.92 -0.99
N GLU A 122 -2.46 -7.91 -0.80
CA GLU A 122 -2.59 -8.61 0.48
C GLU A 122 -1.26 -9.22 0.95
N ASN A 123 -0.54 -9.87 0.03
CA ASN A 123 0.73 -10.51 0.32
C ASN A 123 1.81 -9.48 0.66
N ASP A 124 1.84 -8.36 -0.07
CA ASP A 124 2.81 -7.29 0.16
C ASP A 124 2.59 -6.59 1.50
N ILE A 125 1.33 -6.33 1.86
CA ILE A 125 0.99 -5.76 3.16
C ILE A 125 1.37 -6.71 4.29
N LYS A 126 1.03 -8.00 4.16
CA LYS A 126 1.38 -9.02 5.17
C LYS A 126 2.89 -9.19 5.32
N GLU A 127 3.65 -9.19 4.22
CA GLU A 127 5.11 -9.25 4.26
C GLU A 127 5.68 -8.00 4.96
N PHE A 128 5.21 -6.80 4.59
CA PHE A 128 5.66 -5.55 5.20
C PHE A 128 5.41 -5.51 6.71
N LEU A 129 4.18 -5.80 7.15
CA LEU A 129 3.82 -5.78 8.56
C LEU A 129 4.59 -6.83 9.39
N LYS A 130 5.00 -7.94 8.78
CA LYS A 130 5.87 -8.93 9.42
C LYS A 130 7.30 -8.44 9.55
N GLU A 131 7.86 -7.85 8.51
CA GLU A 131 9.25 -7.37 8.49
C GLU A 131 9.48 -6.23 9.51
N ILE A 132 8.52 -5.32 9.67
CA ILE A 132 8.65 -4.19 10.63
C ILE A 132 8.45 -4.58 12.11
N LYS A 133 7.82 -5.73 12.38
CA LYS A 133 7.60 -6.26 13.75
C LYS A 133 8.81 -7.05 14.28
N THR A 134 9.81 -7.31 13.44
CA THR A 134 11.03 -8.07 13.78
C THR A 134 12.13 -7.14 14.27
#